data_AF-A0A843GRE1-F1
#
_entry.id   AF-A0A843GRE1-F1
#
_cell.length_a   1.000
_cell.length_b   1.000
_cell.length_c   1.000
_cell.angle_alpha   90.00
_cell.angle_beta   90.00
_cell.angle_gamma   90.00
#
_symmetry.space_group_name_H-M   'P 1'
#
loop_
_entity.id
_entity.type
_entity.pdbx_description
1 polymer ?
#
loop_
_entity_poly.entity_id
_entity_poly.type
_entity_poly.pdbx_seq_one_letter_code
_entity_poly.pdbx_strand_id
1 'polypeptide(L)'
;MANGIYNRDNYEELKKQVIKTNKAISRIEKQYGENSWGINNLYNKLNNDVFKGVTKSGKIRLNKSMSDIQLKAIEKATISFLNNKKTSTLTGIKGVIKDVKSSLKATYGDMGNRLTNKEVNMLYNLVEDKDKRSITEQIGASEVWATIIQAKEQKLDYNNFEDLINRRSSANINDLDAKAFLEDIYNRYIS
;
A
#
# COMPACT_ATOMS: atom_id res chain seq x y z
N MET A 1 -31.13 -25.70 4.44
CA MET A 1 -30.79 -25.89 3.01
C MET A 1 -30.11 -24.61 2.55
N ALA A 2 -28.82 -24.67 2.21
CA ALA A 2 -28.07 -23.50 1.76
C ALA A 2 -28.43 -23.23 0.29
N ASN A 3 -29.19 -22.16 0.03
CA ASN A 3 -29.42 -21.68 -1.32
C ASN A 3 -28.08 -21.19 -1.88
N GLY A 4 -27.48 -21.99 -2.77
CA GLY A 4 -26.27 -21.63 -3.49
C GLY A 4 -26.55 -20.49 -4.47
N ILE A 5 -26.09 -19.27 -4.17
CA ILE A 5 -26.33 -18.04 -4.94
C ILE A 5 -25.37 -17.90 -6.13
N TYR A 6 -24.30 -18.70 -6.21
CA TYR A 6 -23.38 -18.69 -7.36
C TYR A 6 -23.75 -19.76 -8.39
N ASN A 7 -24.39 -19.35 -9.50
CA ASN A 7 -24.61 -20.23 -10.65
C ASN A 7 -23.35 -20.29 -11.56
N ARG A 8 -23.38 -21.18 -12.56
CA ARG A 8 -22.25 -21.41 -13.48
C ARG A 8 -21.83 -20.13 -14.23
N ASP A 9 -22.79 -19.31 -14.63
CA ASP A 9 -22.55 -18.09 -15.41
C ASP A 9 -21.87 -17.02 -14.56
N ASN A 10 -22.31 -16.85 -13.30
CA ASN A 10 -21.67 -15.97 -12.33
C ASN A 10 -20.22 -16.39 -12.05
N TYR A 11 -19.94 -17.70 -11.97
CA TYR A 11 -18.59 -18.22 -11.74
C TYR A 11 -17.65 -17.94 -12.92
N GLU A 12 -18.09 -18.15 -14.16
CA GLU A 12 -17.26 -17.87 -15.33
C GLU A 12 -17.00 -16.37 -15.51
N GLU A 13 -17.95 -15.50 -15.17
CA GLU A 13 -17.72 -14.06 -15.19
C GLU A 13 -16.72 -13.63 -14.11
N LEU A 14 -16.86 -14.13 -12.88
CA LEU A 14 -15.89 -13.92 -11.81
C LEU A 14 -14.48 -14.41 -12.23
N LYS A 15 -14.38 -15.54 -12.92
CA LYS A 15 -13.11 -16.07 -13.42
C LYS A 15 -12.46 -15.12 -14.44
N LYS A 16 -13.21 -14.58 -15.40
CA LYS A 16 -12.70 -13.57 -16.33
C LYS A 16 -12.20 -12.33 -15.58
N GLN A 17 -12.93 -11.89 -14.57
CA GLN A 17 -12.57 -10.76 -13.74
C GLN A 17 -11.28 -11.02 -12.94
N VAL A 18 -11.13 -12.20 -12.34
CA VAL A 18 -9.90 -12.62 -11.65
C VAL A 18 -8.70 -12.62 -12.60
N ILE A 19 -8.87 -13.14 -13.83
CA ILE A 19 -7.82 -13.10 -14.86
C ILE A 19 -7.42 -11.66 -15.18
N LYS A 20 -8.39 -10.76 -15.37
CA LYS A 20 -8.14 -9.34 -15.63
C LYS A 20 -7.40 -8.67 -14.48
N THR A 21 -7.79 -9.00 -13.25
CA THR A 21 -7.16 -8.48 -12.03
C THR A 21 -5.72 -8.96 -11.91
N ASN A 22 -5.46 -10.26 -12.08
CA ASN A 22 -4.12 -10.84 -12.05
C ASN A 22 -3.21 -10.25 -13.15
N LYS A 23 -3.75 -9.95 -14.35
CA LYS A 23 -3.01 -9.23 -15.40
C LYS A 23 -2.65 -7.81 -14.99
N ALA A 24 -3.54 -7.09 -14.33
CA ALA A 24 -3.26 -5.74 -13.83
C ALA A 24 -2.17 -5.77 -12.74
N ILE A 25 -2.30 -6.68 -11.78
CA ILE A 25 -1.29 -6.96 -10.74
C ILE A 25 0.09 -7.16 -11.37
N SER A 26 0.22 -8.12 -12.30
CA SER A 26 1.51 -8.43 -12.94
C SER A 26 2.13 -7.25 -13.69
N ARG A 27 1.31 -6.39 -14.33
CA ARG A 27 1.83 -5.20 -15.03
C ARG A 27 2.38 -4.18 -14.05
N ILE A 28 1.66 -3.96 -12.95
CA ILE A 28 2.07 -3.03 -11.89
C ILE A 28 3.34 -3.53 -11.22
N GLU A 29 3.39 -4.81 -10.84
CA GLU A 29 4.56 -5.44 -10.23
C GLU A 29 5.80 -5.35 -11.12
N LYS A 30 5.64 -5.59 -12.44
CA LYS A 30 6.73 -5.48 -13.41
C LYS A 30 7.31 -4.06 -13.48
N GLN A 31 6.47 -3.03 -13.35
CA GLN A 31 6.89 -1.63 -13.53
C GLN A 31 7.38 -0.98 -12.23
N TYR A 32 6.74 -1.31 -11.11
CA TYR A 32 6.91 -0.60 -9.84
C TYR A 32 7.39 -1.50 -8.69
N GLY A 33 7.61 -2.78 -8.96
CA GLY A 33 8.00 -3.78 -7.97
C GLY A 33 6.81 -4.37 -7.22
N GLU A 34 7.12 -5.35 -6.38
CA GLU A 34 6.17 -5.96 -5.46
C GLU A 34 5.72 -4.94 -4.40
N ASN A 35 4.58 -5.20 -3.74
CA ASN A 35 4.04 -4.36 -2.65
C ASN A 35 3.53 -2.97 -3.07
N SER A 36 2.93 -2.85 -4.27
CA SER A 36 2.13 -1.65 -4.56
C SER A 36 0.91 -1.61 -3.66
N TRP A 37 0.59 -0.44 -3.12
CA TRP A 37 -0.46 -0.29 -2.10
C TRP A 37 -1.83 -0.86 -2.55
N GLY A 38 -2.18 -0.64 -3.82
CA GLY A 38 -3.45 -1.11 -4.38
C GLY A 38 -3.54 -2.63 -4.36
N ILE A 39 -2.40 -3.28 -4.61
CA ILE A 39 -2.23 -4.73 -4.55
C ILE A 39 -2.22 -5.21 -3.10
N ASN A 40 -1.53 -4.53 -2.19
CA ASN A 40 -1.51 -4.88 -0.76
C ASN A 40 -2.91 -4.80 -0.14
N ASN A 41 -3.66 -3.73 -0.40
CA ASN A 41 -5.04 -3.59 0.09
C ASN A 41 -5.95 -4.69 -0.51
N LEU A 42 -5.75 -5.03 -1.78
CA LEU A 42 -6.43 -6.16 -2.39
C LEU A 42 -6.08 -7.49 -1.70
N TYR A 43 -4.80 -7.73 -1.40
CA TYR A 43 -4.39 -8.92 -0.68
C TYR A 43 -4.87 -8.95 0.76
N ASN A 44 -4.83 -7.86 1.50
CA ASN A 44 -5.36 -7.80 2.88
C ASN A 44 -6.85 -8.18 2.93
N LYS A 45 -7.63 -7.80 1.89
CA LYS A 45 -9.04 -8.21 1.76
C LYS A 45 -9.23 -9.69 1.41
N LEU A 46 -8.23 -10.32 0.80
CA LEU A 46 -8.30 -11.70 0.26
C LEU A 46 -7.51 -12.73 1.08
N ASN A 47 -6.59 -12.28 1.92
CA ASN A 47 -5.65 -13.09 2.67
C ASN A 47 -5.99 -12.96 4.16
N ASN A 48 -7.19 -13.45 4.53
CA ASN A 48 -7.50 -13.76 5.92
C ASN A 48 -7.25 -15.26 6.16
N ASP A 49 -7.05 -15.63 7.42
CA ASP A 49 -6.69 -17.01 7.84
C ASP A 49 -7.69 -18.08 7.38
N VAL A 50 -8.94 -17.67 7.11
CA VAL A 50 -10.04 -18.56 6.71
C VAL A 50 -10.08 -18.77 5.19
N PHE A 51 -9.56 -17.82 4.40
CA PHE A 51 -9.86 -17.75 2.97
C PHE A 51 -8.72 -18.16 2.03
N LYS A 52 -7.47 -17.82 2.38
CA LYS A 52 -6.27 -18.08 1.53
C LYS A 52 -6.55 -17.84 0.04
N GLY A 53 -7.15 -16.68 -0.28
CA GLY A 53 -7.58 -16.29 -1.62
C GLY A 53 -6.42 -15.90 -2.55
N VAL A 54 -5.21 -15.80 -2.00
CA VAL A 54 -3.98 -15.42 -2.71
C VAL A 54 -2.98 -16.57 -2.67
N THR A 55 -2.36 -16.90 -3.81
CA THR A 55 -1.28 -17.88 -3.88
C THR A 55 0.00 -17.33 -3.24
N LYS A 56 0.94 -18.23 -2.90
CA LYS A 56 2.28 -17.83 -2.44
C LYS A 56 3.00 -16.90 -3.44
N SER A 57 2.66 -17.01 -4.73
CA SER A 57 3.20 -16.20 -5.82
C SER A 57 2.43 -14.89 -6.09
N GLY A 58 1.54 -14.45 -5.20
CA GLY A 58 0.84 -13.18 -5.34
C GLY A 58 -0.23 -13.18 -6.43
N LYS A 59 -0.93 -14.30 -6.66
CA LYS A 59 -2.05 -14.35 -7.61
C LYS A 59 -3.35 -14.68 -6.90
N ILE A 60 -4.42 -14.02 -7.30
CA ILE A 60 -5.75 -14.34 -6.81
C ILE A 60 -6.12 -15.72 -7.36
N ARG A 61 -6.49 -16.63 -6.47
CA ARG A 61 -6.91 -17.99 -6.81
C ARG A 61 -8.43 -18.06 -6.76
N LEU A 62 -9.01 -18.72 -7.76
CA LEU A 62 -10.42 -19.10 -7.78
C LEU A 62 -10.49 -20.63 -7.88
N ASN A 63 -11.34 -21.28 -7.07
CA ASN A 63 -11.62 -22.70 -7.21
C ASN A 63 -13.13 -22.98 -7.06
N LYS A 64 -13.60 -24.08 -7.65
CA LYS A 64 -15.03 -24.46 -7.62
C LYS A 64 -15.51 -24.97 -6.25
N SER A 65 -14.59 -25.35 -5.37
CA SER A 65 -14.89 -25.79 -4.00
C SER A 65 -15.07 -24.62 -3.02
N MET A 66 -14.86 -23.37 -3.46
CA MET A 66 -15.10 -22.20 -2.64
C MET A 66 -16.58 -22.04 -2.37
N SER A 67 -16.93 -21.67 -1.14
CA SER A 67 -18.30 -21.30 -0.78
C SER A 67 -18.73 -20.01 -1.48
N ASP A 68 -20.03 -19.78 -1.58
CA ASP A 68 -20.55 -18.54 -2.18
C ASP A 68 -20.07 -17.27 -1.48
N ILE A 69 -19.89 -17.33 -0.15
CA ILE A 69 -19.38 -16.22 0.65
C ILE A 69 -17.95 -15.88 0.19
N GLN A 70 -17.13 -16.91 -0.01
CA GLN A 70 -15.76 -16.80 -0.50
C GLN A 70 -15.71 -16.24 -1.94
N LEU A 71 -16.58 -16.73 -2.83
CA LEU A 71 -16.67 -16.25 -4.22
C LEU A 71 -17.10 -14.77 -4.27
N LYS A 72 -18.13 -14.38 -3.50
CA LYS A 72 -18.58 -12.99 -3.36
C LYS A 72 -17.51 -12.08 -2.76
N ALA A 73 -16.72 -12.58 -1.80
CA ALA A 73 -15.61 -11.82 -1.24
C ALA A 73 -14.53 -11.52 -2.30
N ILE A 74 -14.17 -12.51 -3.14
CA ILE A 74 -13.29 -12.27 -4.30
C ILE A 74 -13.90 -11.23 -5.22
N GLU A 75 -15.14 -11.45 -5.64
CA GLU A 75 -15.82 -10.57 -6.58
C GLU A 75 -15.78 -9.12 -6.10
N LYS A 76 -16.21 -8.87 -4.86
CA LYS A 76 -16.20 -7.54 -4.26
C LYS A 76 -14.81 -6.93 -4.20
N ALA A 77 -13.80 -7.71 -3.80
CA ALA A 77 -12.42 -7.24 -3.72
C ALA A 77 -11.84 -6.92 -5.11
N THR A 78 -12.07 -7.77 -6.10
CA THR A 78 -11.61 -7.56 -7.48
C THR A 78 -12.34 -6.39 -8.17
N ILE A 79 -13.64 -6.19 -7.91
CA ILE A 79 -14.39 -5.03 -8.42
C ILE A 79 -13.81 -3.76 -7.80
N SER A 80 -13.67 -3.75 -6.47
CA SER A 80 -13.14 -2.61 -5.71
C SER A 80 -11.75 -2.20 -6.21
N PHE A 81 -10.86 -3.17 -6.45
CA PHE A 81 -9.53 -2.90 -7.00
C PHE A 81 -9.61 -2.31 -8.41
N LEU A 82 -10.28 -2.98 -9.36
CA LEU A 82 -10.34 -2.56 -10.77
C LEU A 82 -11.04 -1.21 -10.98
N ASN A 83 -11.96 -0.84 -10.08
CA ASN A 83 -12.65 0.45 -10.12
C ASN A 83 -11.78 1.57 -9.57
N ASN A 84 -10.81 1.28 -8.71
CA ASN A 84 -9.91 2.29 -8.17
C ASN A 84 -8.78 2.63 -9.15
N LYS A 85 -9.03 3.58 -10.06
CA LYS A 85 -8.11 3.94 -11.16
C LYS A 85 -6.75 4.47 -10.69
N LYS A 86 -6.67 5.10 -9.51
CA LYS A 86 -5.42 5.60 -8.93
C LYS A 86 -4.43 4.47 -8.62
N THR A 87 -4.94 3.30 -8.29
CA THR A 87 -4.17 2.22 -7.64
C THR A 87 -4.09 0.95 -8.49
N SER A 88 -5.00 0.80 -9.46
CA SER A 88 -5.11 -0.39 -10.32
C SER A 88 -4.60 -0.18 -11.75
N THR A 89 -4.07 1.00 -12.05
CA THR A 89 -3.56 1.32 -13.39
C THR A 89 -2.17 1.93 -13.32
N LEU A 90 -1.34 1.68 -14.34
CA LEU A 90 0.01 2.25 -14.42
C LEU A 90 -0.02 3.79 -14.43
N THR A 91 -0.98 4.38 -15.15
CA THR A 91 -1.15 5.84 -15.25
C THR A 91 -1.58 6.45 -13.92
N GLY A 92 -2.53 5.81 -13.22
CA GLY A 92 -2.95 6.25 -11.89
C GLY A 92 -1.79 6.25 -10.89
N ILE A 93 -1.03 5.15 -10.85
CA ILE A 93 0.15 5.03 -10.00
C ILE A 93 1.21 6.07 -10.38
N LYS A 94 1.44 6.30 -11.68
CA LYS A 94 2.34 7.35 -12.15
C LYS A 94 1.91 8.76 -11.71
N GLY A 95 0.61 9.04 -11.73
CA GLY A 95 0.04 10.31 -11.28
C GLY A 95 0.31 10.52 -9.79
N VAL A 96 -0.02 9.53 -8.97
CA VAL A 96 0.29 9.52 -7.54
C VAL A 96 1.78 9.74 -7.27
N ILE A 97 2.65 9.04 -8.00
CA ILE A 97 4.10 9.19 -7.85
C ILE A 97 4.54 10.64 -8.15
N LYS A 98 3.98 11.24 -9.21
CA LYS A 98 4.28 12.62 -9.60
C LYS A 98 3.82 13.61 -8.53
N ASP A 99 2.64 13.41 -7.96
CA ASP A 99 2.07 14.31 -6.95
C ASP A 99 2.95 14.30 -5.68
N VAL A 100 3.35 13.11 -5.23
CA VAL A 100 4.28 12.96 -4.10
C VAL A 100 5.63 13.64 -4.37
N LYS A 101 6.25 13.37 -5.53
CA LYS A 101 7.53 14.01 -5.89
C LYS A 101 7.42 15.53 -5.96
N SER A 102 6.30 16.05 -6.47
CA SER A 102 6.06 17.49 -6.58
C SER A 102 5.89 18.16 -5.22
N SER A 103 5.16 17.52 -4.30
CA SER A 103 5.00 18.02 -2.92
C SER A 103 6.34 18.08 -2.17
N LEU A 104 7.16 17.04 -2.29
CA LEU A 104 8.50 17.04 -1.72
C LEU A 104 9.40 18.09 -2.38
N LYS A 105 9.25 18.30 -3.69
CA LYS A 105 10.03 19.34 -4.39
C LYS A 105 9.68 20.74 -3.89
N ALA A 106 8.40 21.01 -3.69
CA ALA A 106 7.95 22.30 -3.16
C ALA A 106 8.49 22.57 -1.75
N THR A 107 8.67 21.52 -0.93
CA THR A 107 9.04 21.65 0.48
C THR A 107 10.56 21.60 0.70
N TYR A 108 11.29 20.77 -0.05
CA TYR A 108 12.73 20.49 0.18
C TYR A 108 13.60 20.56 -1.08
N GLY A 109 13.13 21.22 -2.14
CA GLY A 109 13.89 21.36 -3.38
C GLY A 109 14.11 20.01 -4.10
N ASP A 110 15.30 19.75 -4.63
CA ASP A 110 15.51 18.59 -5.51
C ASP A 110 15.44 17.21 -4.83
N MET A 111 15.19 17.12 -3.51
CA MET A 111 14.94 15.85 -2.82
C MET A 111 13.85 15.00 -3.48
N GLY A 112 12.77 15.62 -4.00
CA GLY A 112 11.70 14.88 -4.68
C GLY A 112 12.16 14.13 -5.94
N ASN A 113 13.22 14.61 -6.61
CA ASN A 113 13.78 13.97 -7.80
C ASN A 113 14.72 12.80 -7.46
N ARG A 114 15.23 12.75 -6.24
CA ARG A 114 16.16 11.71 -5.77
C ARG A 114 15.45 10.40 -5.45
N LEU A 115 14.11 10.40 -5.41
CA LEU A 115 13.33 9.23 -5.02
C LEU A 115 13.17 8.22 -6.16
N THR A 116 13.52 6.98 -5.85
CA THR A 116 13.17 5.83 -6.67
C THR A 116 11.66 5.58 -6.63
N ASN A 117 11.12 4.88 -7.64
CA ASN A 117 9.71 4.51 -7.65
C ASN A 117 9.32 3.63 -6.44
N LYS A 118 10.26 2.82 -5.94
CA LYS A 118 10.07 1.99 -4.76
C LYS A 118 9.84 2.86 -3.52
N GLU A 119 10.66 3.89 -3.33
CA GLU A 119 10.55 4.85 -2.23
C GLU A 119 9.28 5.69 -2.31
N VAL A 120 8.85 6.08 -3.50
CA VAL A 120 7.58 6.81 -3.65
C VAL A 120 6.36 5.92 -3.36
N ASN A 121 6.37 4.68 -3.82
CA ASN A 121 5.32 3.71 -3.51
C ASN A 121 5.25 3.43 -2.00
N MET A 122 6.41 3.42 -1.35
CA MET A 122 6.54 3.28 0.09
C MET A 122 5.99 4.49 0.86
N LEU A 123 6.29 5.71 0.39
CA LEU A 123 5.74 6.95 0.96
C LEU A 123 4.22 6.98 0.82
N TYR A 124 3.70 6.57 -0.33
CA TYR A 124 2.26 6.46 -0.50
C TYR A 124 1.62 5.43 0.44
N ASN A 125 2.25 4.25 0.61
CA ASN A 125 1.81 3.25 1.59
C ASN A 125 1.72 3.87 3.00
N LEU A 126 2.69 4.71 3.37
CA LEU A 126 2.72 5.34 4.67
C LEU A 126 1.52 6.26 4.92
N VAL A 127 1.15 7.07 3.92
CA VAL A 127 0.10 8.10 4.03
C VAL A 127 -1.31 7.51 3.97
N GLU A 128 -1.49 6.41 3.25
CA GLU A 128 -2.81 5.84 2.98
C GLU A 128 -3.11 4.60 3.83
N ASP A 129 -2.13 4.14 4.62
CA ASP A 129 -2.35 3.16 5.67
C ASP A 129 -3.24 3.80 6.76
N LYS A 130 -4.46 3.28 6.91
CA LYS A 130 -5.48 3.85 7.80
C LYS A 130 -5.04 3.87 9.26
N ASP A 131 -4.24 2.89 9.67
CA ASP A 131 -3.78 2.78 11.06
C ASP A 131 -2.66 3.81 11.35
N LYS A 132 -2.02 4.30 10.28
CA LYS A 132 -0.87 5.21 10.33
C LYS A 132 -1.23 6.62 9.88
N ARG A 133 -2.39 6.77 9.24
CA ARG A 133 -2.86 7.99 8.61
C ARG A 133 -2.98 9.13 9.61
N SER A 134 -3.56 8.88 10.79
CA SER A 134 -3.67 9.86 11.88
C SER A 134 -2.31 10.43 12.27
N ILE A 135 -1.28 9.60 12.35
CA ILE A 135 0.07 10.00 12.73
C ILE A 135 0.76 10.74 11.56
N THR A 136 0.61 10.27 10.32
CA THR A 136 1.13 11.00 9.15
C THR A 136 0.44 12.33 8.88
N GLU A 137 -0.83 12.48 9.28
CA GLU A 137 -1.57 13.74 9.21
C GLU A 137 -1.09 14.73 10.28
N GLN A 138 -0.66 14.24 11.46
CA GLN A 138 -0.09 15.07 12.53
C GLN A 138 1.33 15.55 12.21
N ILE A 139 2.19 14.67 11.70
CA ILE A 139 3.61 14.97 11.43
C ILE A 139 3.77 15.64 10.05
N GLY A 140 2.92 15.27 9.09
CA GLY A 140 3.08 15.61 7.69
C GLY A 140 3.87 14.54 6.94
N ALA A 141 3.25 13.94 5.92
CA ALA A 141 3.85 12.91 5.07
C ALA A 141 5.23 13.31 4.50
N SER A 142 5.36 14.57 4.10
CA SER A 142 6.59 15.13 3.53
C SER A 142 7.72 15.22 4.57
N GLU A 143 7.40 15.56 5.82
CA GLU A 143 8.35 15.64 6.94
C GLU A 143 8.88 14.27 7.34
N VAL A 144 7.97 13.29 7.44
CA VAL A 144 8.36 11.91 7.75
C VAL A 144 9.34 11.39 6.69
N TRP A 145 9.06 11.67 5.42
CA TRP A 145 9.93 11.23 4.35
C TRP A 145 11.28 11.95 4.29
N ALA A 146 11.29 13.28 4.41
CA ALA A 146 12.54 14.04 4.46
C ALA A 146 13.45 13.55 5.60
N THR A 147 12.84 13.13 6.71
CA THR A 147 13.57 12.59 7.86
C THR A 147 14.09 11.19 7.60
N ILE A 148 13.34 10.32 6.91
CA ILE A 148 13.85 9.02 6.46
C ILE A 148 15.06 9.17 5.53
N ILE A 149 15.01 10.07 4.54
CA ILE A 149 16.14 10.32 3.64
C ILE A 149 17.37 10.73 4.46
N GLN A 150 17.21 11.75 5.30
CA GLN A 150 18.32 12.26 6.10
C GLN A 150 18.90 11.19 7.03
N ALA A 151 18.05 10.40 7.67
CA ALA A 151 18.47 9.33 8.56
C ALA A 151 19.31 8.27 7.82
N LYS A 152 18.93 7.92 6.59
CA LYS A 152 19.71 6.99 5.74
C LYS A 152 21.05 7.58 5.31
N GLU A 153 21.06 8.85 4.90
CA GLU A 153 22.29 9.55 4.49
C GLU A 153 23.28 9.68 5.64
N GLN A 154 22.77 10.00 6.83
CA GLN A 154 23.59 10.24 8.03
C GLN A 154 23.79 8.97 8.87
N LYS A 155 23.21 7.84 8.46
CA LYS A 155 23.23 6.56 9.20
C LYS A 155 22.81 6.72 10.67
N LEU A 156 21.70 7.44 10.89
CA LEU A 156 21.19 7.69 12.23
C LEU A 156 20.67 6.40 12.86
N ASP A 157 20.89 6.24 14.16
CA ASP A 157 20.18 5.26 14.98
C ASP A 157 18.71 5.68 15.20
N TYR A 158 17.91 4.78 15.79
CA TYR A 158 16.49 5.03 16.01
C TYR A 158 16.24 6.27 16.89
N ASN A 159 17.01 6.44 17.97
CA ASN A 159 16.85 7.56 18.89
C ASN A 159 17.07 8.90 18.18
N ASN A 160 18.13 8.99 17.37
CA ASN A 160 18.43 10.19 16.60
C ASN A 160 17.41 10.44 15.48
N PHE A 161 16.84 9.38 14.90
CA PHE A 161 15.74 9.49 13.94
C PHE A 161 14.45 10.01 14.60
N GLU A 162 14.07 9.47 15.75
CA GLU A 162 12.91 9.91 16.54
C GLU A 162 13.04 11.39 16.92
N ASP A 163 14.19 11.79 17.46
CA ASP A 163 14.50 13.18 17.82
C ASP A 163 14.47 14.14 16.62
N LEU A 164 14.86 13.66 15.44
CA LEU A 164 14.81 14.46 14.23
C LEU A 164 13.36 14.68 13.76
N ILE A 165 12.51 13.67 13.85
CA ILE A 165 11.07 13.83 13.57
C ILE A 165 10.42 14.74 14.61
N ASN A 166 10.70 14.56 15.90
CA ASN A 166 10.12 15.40 16.95
C ASN A 166 10.47 16.88 16.81
N ARG A 167 11.67 17.20 16.31
CA ARG A 167 12.09 18.59 16.04
C ARG A 167 11.43 19.21 14.80
N ARG A 168 11.01 18.39 13.84
CA ARG A 168 10.42 18.81 12.57
C ARG A 168 8.90 18.82 12.60
N SER A 169 8.35 17.92 13.39
CA SER A 169 6.94 17.84 13.72
C SER A 169 6.52 19.05 14.55
N SER A 170 5.42 19.68 14.15
CA SER A 170 4.74 20.65 15.04
C SER A 170 3.95 19.96 16.16
N ALA A 171 3.82 18.63 16.10
CA ALA A 171 3.12 17.81 17.09
C ALA A 171 4.11 17.25 18.12
N ASN A 172 3.72 17.29 19.40
CA ASN A 172 4.47 16.70 20.50
C ASN A 172 4.20 15.19 20.52
N ILE A 173 5.09 14.40 19.89
CA ILE A 173 4.90 12.96 19.66
C ILE A 173 5.32 12.16 20.92
N ASN A 174 4.61 12.38 22.03
CA ASN A 174 4.75 11.54 23.23
C ASN A 174 3.73 10.39 23.29
N ASP A 175 3.03 10.14 22.18
CA ASP A 175 2.06 9.07 22.04
C ASP A 175 2.77 7.72 21.77
N LEU A 176 2.39 6.68 22.52
CA LEU A 176 2.90 5.32 22.36
C LEU A 176 2.64 4.77 20.95
N ASP A 177 1.49 5.10 20.36
CA ASP A 177 1.13 4.66 19.01
C ASP A 177 2.03 5.30 17.95
N ALA A 178 2.39 6.56 18.17
CA ALA A 178 3.27 7.28 17.27
C ALA A 178 4.73 6.81 17.38
N LYS A 179 5.21 6.47 18.59
CA LYS A 179 6.53 5.84 18.77
C LYS A 179 6.60 4.47 18.06
N ALA A 180 5.60 3.62 18.25
CA ALA A 180 5.51 2.33 17.58
C ALA A 180 5.50 2.47 16.05
N PHE A 181 4.78 3.47 15.53
CA PHE A 181 4.79 3.81 14.11
C PHE A 181 6.18 4.27 13.61
N LEU A 182 6.86 5.14 14.35
CA LEU A 182 8.20 5.60 14.00
C LEU A 182 9.21 4.46 14.03
N GLU A 183 9.08 3.53 14.98
CA GLU A 183 9.92 2.34 15.07
C GLU A 183 9.68 1.40 13.88
N ASP A 184 8.42 1.20 13.49
CA ASP A 184 8.06 0.43 12.29
C ASP A 184 8.63 1.05 11.02
N ILE A 185 8.59 2.39 10.89
CA ILE A 185 9.24 3.11 9.80
C ILE A 185 10.74 2.85 9.81
N TYR A 186 11.39 3.06 10.95
CA TYR A 186 12.83 2.96 11.07
C TYR A 186 13.32 1.56 10.68
N ASN A 187 12.69 0.53 11.23
CA ASN A 187 13.04 -0.86 10.98
C ASN A 187 12.80 -1.28 9.53
N ARG A 188 11.74 -0.78 8.88
CA ARG A 188 11.45 -1.15 7.48
C ARG A 188 12.28 -0.40 6.46
N TYR A 189 12.71 0.83 6.80
CA TYR A 189 13.09 1.79 5.77
C TYR A 189 14.42 2.49 6.01
N ILE A 190 15.00 2.38 7.21
CA ILE A 190 16.29 2.97 7.57
C ILE A 190 17.30 1.88 7.95
N SER A 191 16.89 0.96 8.83
CA SER A 191 17.71 -0.19 9.27
C SER A 191 18.02 -1.20 8.17
#